data_AF-A0A832GZT8-F1
#
_entry.id   AF-A0A832GZT8-F1
#
_cell.length_a   1.000
_cell.length_b   1.000
_cell.length_c   1.000
_cell.angle_alpha   90.00
_cell.angle_beta   90.00
_cell.angle_gamma   90.00
#
_symmetry.space_group_name_H-M   'P 1'
#
loop_
_entity.id
_entity.type
_entity.pdbx_description
1 polymer ?
#
loop_
_entity_poly.entity_id
_entity_poly.type
_entity_poly.pdbx_seq_one_letter_code
_entity_poly.pdbx_strand_id
1 'polypeptide(L)'
;MGGGRGAARWRALLAALAIALAAALWLALKGFPPGAGEAAKPIQILASIEVEGRGSVLANGTSKLLWNSTRPFTLLLEAKPEGCWRFRGWLVNGSFFSDNASLALPVRGNTTVKAVFAAKPCVLFTVSKGGALLVNGSPAPPILELEEPSTLVLEARPEKGYTPRIAVNGTPARGLDAWLPLELAVRVGGVTSVAVEFPETYYWIRINPNGVEALV
;
A
#
# COMPACT_ATOMS: atom_id res chain seq x y z
N MET A 1 -74.16 -12.24 65.46
CA MET A 1 -73.30 -11.54 64.47
C MET A 1 -71.96 -11.25 65.11
N GLY A 2 -70.85 -11.57 64.44
CA GLY A 2 -69.51 -11.05 64.75
C GLY A 2 -68.55 -12.03 65.41
N GLY A 3 -67.42 -12.33 64.73
CA GLY A 3 -66.27 -12.96 65.38
C GLY A 3 -65.22 -13.66 64.50
N GLY A 4 -65.45 -13.86 63.20
CA GLY A 4 -64.58 -14.64 62.30
C GLY A 4 -63.21 -14.03 61.90
N ARG A 5 -62.64 -13.09 62.66
CA ARG A 5 -61.45 -12.30 62.22
C ARG A 5 -60.12 -12.65 62.90
N GLY A 6 -60.11 -13.51 63.94
CA GLY A 6 -58.90 -13.86 64.69
C GLY A 6 -58.03 -14.93 64.00
N ALA A 7 -58.62 -16.10 63.70
CA ALA A 7 -57.87 -17.28 63.24
C ALA A 7 -57.23 -17.12 61.85
N ALA A 8 -57.82 -16.30 60.97
CA ALA A 8 -57.31 -16.06 59.61
C ALA A 8 -56.01 -15.23 59.61
N ARG A 9 -55.86 -14.30 60.55
CA ARG A 9 -54.67 -13.42 60.65
C ARG A 9 -53.43 -14.18 61.10
N TRP A 10 -53.58 -15.13 62.04
CA TRP A 10 -52.47 -15.96 62.52
C TRP A 10 -51.99 -16.98 61.47
N ARG A 11 -52.91 -17.53 60.68
CA ARG A 11 -52.56 -18.42 59.55
C ARG A 11 -51.84 -17.66 58.43
N ALA A 12 -52.26 -16.42 58.15
CA ALA A 12 -51.58 -15.56 57.18
C ALA A 12 -50.16 -15.16 57.63
N LEU A 13 -49.97 -14.88 58.93
CA LEU A 13 -48.65 -14.56 59.49
C LEU A 13 -47.68 -15.75 59.47
N LEU A 14 -48.17 -16.96 59.80
CA LEU A 14 -47.35 -18.18 59.72
C LEU A 14 -47.01 -18.57 58.28
N ALA A 15 -47.94 -18.39 57.34
CA ALA A 15 -47.68 -18.61 55.93
C ALA A 15 -46.67 -17.60 55.36
N ALA A 16 -46.79 -16.31 55.72
CA ALA A 16 -45.84 -15.29 55.31
C ALA A 16 -44.43 -15.54 55.85
N LEU A 17 -44.31 -16.00 57.10
CA LEU A 17 -43.03 -16.37 57.70
C LEU A 17 -42.40 -17.60 57.02
N ALA A 18 -43.21 -18.62 56.69
CA ALA A 18 -42.75 -19.81 55.97
C ALA A 18 -42.26 -19.46 54.55
N ILE A 19 -42.94 -18.55 53.85
CA ILE A 19 -42.51 -18.06 52.53
C ILE A 19 -41.21 -17.24 52.64
N ALA A 20 -41.10 -16.39 53.66
CA ALA A 20 -39.88 -15.60 53.89
C ALA A 20 -38.68 -16.49 54.22
N LEU A 21 -38.87 -17.53 55.05
CA LEU A 21 -37.83 -18.52 55.36
C LEU A 21 -37.48 -19.38 54.15
N ALA A 22 -38.46 -19.79 53.34
CA ALA A 22 -38.20 -20.51 52.09
C ALA A 22 -37.45 -19.65 51.07
N ALA A 23 -37.77 -18.35 50.96
CA ALA A 23 -37.06 -17.41 50.09
C ALA A 23 -35.63 -17.14 50.58
N ALA A 24 -35.43 -16.99 51.89
CA ALA A 24 -34.11 -16.83 52.49
C ALA A 24 -33.26 -18.11 52.33
N LEU A 25 -33.88 -19.29 52.49
CA LEU A 25 -33.22 -20.57 52.27
C LEU A 25 -32.91 -20.80 50.79
N TRP A 26 -33.78 -20.36 49.88
CA TRP A 26 -33.55 -20.41 48.44
C TRP A 26 -32.42 -19.47 48.00
N LEU A 27 -32.32 -18.29 48.61
CA LEU A 27 -31.22 -17.34 48.40
C LEU A 27 -29.91 -17.86 49.00
N ALA A 28 -29.95 -18.54 50.16
CA ALA A 28 -28.78 -19.15 50.78
C ALA A 28 -28.29 -20.40 50.03
N LEU A 29 -29.20 -21.23 49.50
CA LEU A 29 -28.89 -22.44 48.73
C LEU A 29 -28.39 -22.14 47.32
N LYS A 30 -28.81 -21.04 46.70
CA LYS A 30 -28.35 -20.67 45.35
C LYS A 30 -26.93 -20.13 45.30
N GLY A 31 -26.31 -19.87 46.45
CA GLY A 31 -25.05 -19.14 46.50
C GLY A 31 -25.26 -17.72 45.98
N PHE A 32 -24.69 -16.74 46.67
CA PHE A 32 -24.39 -15.50 46.01
C PHE A 32 -23.54 -15.87 44.78
N PRO A 33 -23.88 -15.47 43.53
CA PRO A 33 -22.95 -15.65 42.44
C PRO A 33 -21.63 -15.03 42.94
N PRO A 34 -20.52 -15.80 42.99
CA PRO A 34 -19.24 -15.22 43.35
C PRO A 34 -19.10 -14.02 42.44
N GLY A 35 -18.81 -12.87 43.05
CA GLY A 35 -18.93 -11.58 42.41
C GLY A 35 -18.43 -11.67 40.97
N ALA A 36 -19.11 -10.96 40.08
CA ALA A 36 -18.50 -10.58 38.83
C ALA A 36 -17.26 -9.76 39.20
N GLY A 37 -16.17 -10.47 39.53
CA GLY A 37 -14.82 -10.01 39.40
C GLY A 37 -14.78 -9.68 37.94
N GLU A 38 -14.95 -8.39 37.68
CA GLU A 38 -14.69 -7.75 36.42
C GLU A 38 -13.50 -8.47 35.83
N ALA A 39 -13.77 -9.37 34.88
CA ALA A 39 -12.76 -10.28 34.38
C ALA A 39 -11.68 -9.38 33.81
N ALA A 40 -10.57 -9.24 34.55
CA ALA A 40 -9.53 -8.28 34.23
C ALA A 40 -9.18 -8.52 32.76
N LYS A 41 -9.52 -7.55 31.91
CA LYS A 41 -9.40 -7.70 30.46
C LYS A 41 -7.98 -8.20 30.21
N PRO A 42 -7.80 -9.35 29.53
CA PRO A 42 -6.49 -9.96 29.40
C PRO A 42 -5.52 -8.95 28.80
N ILE A 43 -4.33 -8.81 29.39
CA ILE A 43 -3.28 -7.94 28.87
C ILE A 43 -2.96 -8.43 27.45
N GLN A 44 -3.24 -7.59 26.45
CA GLN A 44 -2.96 -7.88 25.05
C GLN A 44 -1.71 -7.12 24.63
N ILE A 45 -0.75 -7.86 24.09
CA ILE A 45 0.41 -7.35 23.35
C ILE A 45 -0.06 -7.10 21.93
N LEU A 46 0.06 -5.85 21.47
CA LEU A 46 -0.31 -5.44 20.12
C LEU A 46 0.93 -5.21 19.26
N ALA A 47 0.91 -5.66 18.02
CA ALA A 47 1.85 -5.21 17.01
C ALA A 47 1.09 -4.62 15.81
N SER A 48 1.39 -3.36 15.47
CA SER A 48 0.89 -2.70 14.27
C SER A 48 2.00 -2.59 13.23
N ILE A 49 1.65 -2.82 11.97
CA ILE A 49 2.54 -2.70 10.83
C ILE A 49 2.08 -1.53 9.97
N GLU A 50 3.01 -0.63 9.68
CA GLU A 50 2.82 0.54 8.86
C GLU A 50 3.74 0.47 7.64
N VAL A 51 3.33 1.13 6.57
CA VAL A 51 4.11 1.23 5.33
C VAL A 51 4.26 2.70 4.97
N GLU A 52 5.50 3.12 4.74
CA GLU A 52 5.85 4.45 4.24
C GLU A 52 6.48 4.31 2.85
N GLY A 53 6.03 5.14 1.91
CA GLY A 53 6.39 5.01 0.50
C GLY A 53 5.54 3.97 -0.23
N ARG A 54 6.07 3.39 -1.32
CA ARG A 54 5.37 2.36 -2.08
C ARG A 54 6.06 1.00 -1.99
N GLY A 55 5.25 0.01 -1.60
CA GLY A 55 5.64 -1.36 -1.38
C GLY A 55 4.57 -2.09 -0.60
N SER A 56 4.85 -3.33 -0.24
CA SER A 56 3.99 -4.16 0.58
C SER A 56 4.80 -4.89 1.65
N VAL A 57 4.13 -5.29 2.72
CA VAL A 57 4.72 -6.06 3.81
C VAL A 57 3.92 -7.34 3.99
N LEU A 58 4.63 -8.46 4.08
CA LEU A 58 4.07 -9.72 4.55
C LEU A 58 4.55 -9.98 5.97
N ALA A 59 3.61 -10.29 6.85
CA ALA A 59 3.84 -10.73 8.21
C ALA A 59 3.35 -12.17 8.35
N ASN A 60 4.27 -13.09 8.71
CA ASN A 60 4.03 -14.53 8.74
C ASN A 60 3.39 -15.04 7.44
N GLY A 61 3.82 -14.51 6.30
CA GLY A 61 3.30 -14.84 4.97
C GLY A 61 1.96 -14.20 4.60
N THR A 62 1.40 -13.31 5.43
CA THR A 62 0.10 -12.65 5.18
C THR A 62 0.22 -11.14 5.13
N SER A 63 -0.67 -10.43 4.43
CA SER A 63 -0.72 -8.95 4.42
C SER A 63 -1.39 -8.35 5.67
N LYS A 64 -1.52 -9.12 6.76
CA LYS A 64 -2.19 -8.68 7.98
C LYS A 64 -1.33 -7.64 8.71
N LEU A 65 -1.89 -6.45 8.91
CA LEU A 65 -1.18 -5.31 9.51
C LEU A 65 -1.32 -5.21 11.04
N LEU A 66 -2.26 -5.93 11.65
CA LEU A 66 -2.48 -5.87 13.10
C LEU A 66 -2.42 -7.27 13.72
N TRP A 67 -1.57 -7.42 14.73
CA TRP A 67 -1.37 -8.67 15.47
C TRP A 67 -1.63 -8.43 16.95
N ASN A 68 -2.28 -9.39 17.59
CA ASN A 68 -2.49 -9.37 19.03
C ASN A 68 -2.17 -10.74 19.62
N SER A 69 -1.67 -10.75 20.85
CA SER A 69 -1.39 -11.96 21.61
C SER A 69 -1.39 -11.65 23.11
N THR A 70 -1.65 -12.65 23.94
CA THR A 70 -1.51 -12.54 25.40
C THR A 70 -0.13 -12.97 25.90
N ARG A 71 0.73 -13.48 25.00
CA ARG A 71 2.11 -13.90 25.29
C ARG A 71 3.08 -13.34 24.24
N PRO A 72 4.37 -13.16 24.58
CA PRO A 72 5.39 -12.80 23.59
C PRO A 72 5.37 -13.73 22.37
N PHE A 73 5.58 -13.16 21.19
CA PHE A 73 5.55 -13.88 19.92
C PHE A 73 6.58 -13.30 18.95
N THR A 74 6.82 -13.99 17.85
CA THR A 74 7.75 -13.53 16.80
C THR A 74 6.96 -13.24 15.52
N LEU A 75 7.24 -12.10 14.88
CA LEU A 75 6.76 -11.78 13.55
C LEU A 75 7.85 -12.03 12.52
N LEU A 76 7.56 -12.84 11.52
CA LEU A 76 8.39 -12.99 10.33
C LEU A 76 7.93 -11.93 9.32
N LEU A 77 8.75 -10.90 9.12
CA LEU A 77 8.45 -9.77 8.27
C LEU A 77 9.22 -9.89 6.96
N GLU A 78 8.55 -9.58 5.85
CA GLU A 78 9.13 -9.52 4.51
C GLU A 78 8.63 -8.24 3.83
N ALA A 79 9.55 -7.37 3.41
CA ALA A 79 9.27 -6.16 2.66
C ALA A 79 9.43 -6.40 1.16
N LYS A 80 8.40 -6.04 0.38
CA LYS A 80 8.39 -6.14 -1.07
C LYS A 80 8.23 -4.74 -1.69
N PRO A 81 9.31 -4.12 -2.19
CA PRO A 81 9.22 -2.84 -2.86
C PRO A 81 8.40 -2.95 -4.15
N GLU A 82 7.67 -1.89 -4.49
CA GLU A 82 7.06 -1.75 -5.82
C GLU A 82 8.14 -1.35 -6.86
N GLY A 83 7.85 -1.49 -8.16
CA GLY A 83 8.73 -1.01 -9.22
C GLY A 83 9.04 0.49 -9.07
N CYS A 84 10.27 0.88 -9.39
CA CYS A 84 10.85 2.20 -9.13
C CYS A 84 11.01 2.58 -7.64
N TRP A 85 10.83 1.64 -6.71
CA TRP A 85 11.08 1.83 -5.29
C TRP A 85 12.12 0.84 -4.78
N ARG A 86 12.72 1.16 -3.63
CA ARG A 86 13.61 0.26 -2.92
C ARG A 86 13.31 0.28 -1.43
N PHE A 87 13.53 -0.87 -0.79
CA PHE A 87 13.45 -0.96 0.65
C PHE A 87 14.60 -0.17 1.29
N ARG A 88 14.29 0.63 2.32
CA ARG A 88 15.27 1.41 3.08
C ARG A 88 15.54 0.80 4.45
N GLY A 89 14.52 0.23 5.07
CA GLY A 89 14.65 -0.37 6.38
C GLY A 89 13.35 -0.40 7.16
N TRP A 90 13.45 -1.05 8.31
CA TRP A 90 12.43 -1.18 9.32
C TRP A 90 12.68 -0.18 10.44
N LEU A 91 11.64 0.56 10.80
CA LEU A 91 11.60 1.32 12.04
C LEU A 91 10.76 0.56 13.06
N VAL A 92 11.28 0.33 14.25
CA VAL A 92 10.54 -0.25 15.37
C VAL A 92 10.36 0.81 16.43
N ASN A 93 9.11 1.13 16.77
CA ASN A 93 8.73 2.23 17.67
C ASN A 93 9.41 3.56 17.29
N GLY A 94 9.49 3.83 15.98
CA GLY A 94 10.10 5.05 15.42
C GLY A 94 11.62 5.06 15.34
N SER A 95 12.32 4.04 15.86
CA SER A 95 13.79 3.94 15.78
C SER A 95 14.23 2.97 14.70
N PHE A 96 15.32 3.28 13.99
CA PHE A 96 15.88 2.37 12.99
C PHE A 96 16.29 1.04 13.62
N PHE A 97 15.82 -0.05 13.03
CA PHE A 97 16.04 -1.40 13.53
C PHE A 97 16.93 -2.24 12.60
N SER A 98 16.62 -2.27 11.30
CA SER A 98 17.38 -3.05 10.31
C SER A 98 17.07 -2.60 8.89
N ASP A 99 18.02 -2.78 7.97
CA ASP A 99 17.87 -2.61 6.52
C ASP A 99 17.60 -3.94 5.79
N ASN A 100 17.57 -5.07 6.49
CA ASN A 100 17.27 -6.36 5.89
C ASN A 100 15.78 -6.47 5.57
N ALA A 101 15.45 -6.71 4.30
CA ALA A 101 14.06 -6.82 3.82
C ALA A 101 13.29 -7.97 4.48
N SER A 102 13.97 -9.01 4.94
CA SER A 102 13.37 -10.15 5.64
C SER A 102 13.96 -10.30 7.03
N LEU A 103 13.12 -10.26 8.08
CA LEU A 103 13.59 -10.40 9.46
C LEU A 103 12.58 -11.08 10.39
N ALA A 104 13.10 -11.62 11.49
CA ALA A 104 12.30 -12.17 12.59
C ALA A 104 12.31 -11.19 13.77
N LEU A 105 11.18 -10.56 14.06
CA LEU A 105 11.04 -9.57 15.13
C LEU A 105 10.40 -10.19 16.37
N PRO A 106 11.11 -10.28 17.52
CA PRO A 106 10.49 -10.68 18.79
C PRO A 106 9.65 -9.54 19.37
N VAL A 107 8.34 -9.76 19.48
CA VAL A 107 7.37 -8.83 20.06
C VAL A 107 7.07 -9.25 21.50
N ARG A 108 7.48 -8.42 22.46
CA ARG A 108 7.29 -8.66 23.91
C ARG A 108 6.32 -7.67 24.57
N GLY A 109 5.95 -6.61 23.86
CA GLY A 109 5.06 -5.53 24.31
C GLY A 109 4.49 -4.80 23.11
N ASN A 110 3.68 -3.77 23.36
CA ASN A 110 3.08 -3.00 22.27
C ASN A 110 4.16 -2.43 21.36
N THR A 111 4.07 -2.76 20.07
CA THR A 111 5.12 -2.47 19.10
C THR A 111 4.51 -1.93 17.81
N THR A 112 5.06 -0.84 17.31
CA THR A 112 4.76 -0.34 15.96
C THR A 112 5.96 -0.61 15.08
N VAL A 113 5.73 -1.29 13.96
CA VAL A 113 6.76 -1.61 12.97
C VAL A 113 6.42 -0.88 11.69
N LYS A 114 7.33 -0.07 11.18
CA LYS A 114 7.14 0.67 9.93
C LYS A 114 8.16 0.21 8.90
N ALA A 115 7.68 -0.26 7.75
CA ALA A 115 8.51 -0.49 6.58
C ALA A 115 8.69 0.83 5.82
N VAL A 116 9.93 1.23 5.57
CA VAL A 116 10.23 2.45 4.81
C VAL A 116 10.72 2.06 3.43
N PHE A 117 10.02 2.54 2.41
CA PHE A 117 10.41 2.45 1.01
C PHE A 117 10.76 3.84 0.49
N ALA A 118 11.83 3.94 -0.31
CA ALA A 118 12.20 5.18 -0.97
C ALA A 118 12.16 5.01 -2.49
N ALA A 119 11.75 6.07 -3.18
CA ALA A 119 11.84 6.11 -4.64
C ALA A 119 13.32 5.99 -5.07
N LYS A 120 13.55 5.25 -6.14
CA LYS A 120 14.83 5.22 -6.86
C LYS A 120 14.66 5.87 -8.24
N PRO A 121 15.74 6.39 -8.85
CA PRO A 121 15.66 6.92 -10.20
C PRO A 121 15.19 5.82 -11.15
N CYS A 122 14.17 6.13 -11.94
CA CYS A 122 13.46 5.13 -12.71
C CYS A 122 12.82 5.78 -13.94
N VAL A 123 12.80 5.08 -15.06
CA VAL A 123 12.17 5.56 -16.29
C VAL A 123 11.09 4.61 -16.76
N LEU A 124 9.91 5.16 -17.04
CA LEU A 124 8.78 4.45 -17.63
C LEU A 124 8.67 4.84 -19.09
N PHE A 125 8.87 3.88 -19.99
CA PHE A 125 8.83 4.13 -21.43
C PHE A 125 7.48 3.72 -22.01
N THR A 126 6.89 4.60 -22.81
CA THR A 126 5.70 4.32 -23.61
C THR A 126 6.02 4.67 -25.05
N VAL A 127 6.05 3.67 -25.93
CA VAL A 127 6.47 3.84 -27.33
C VAL A 127 5.33 3.41 -28.24
N SER A 128 4.86 4.28 -29.12
CA SER A 128 3.85 3.92 -30.12
C SER A 128 4.43 3.06 -31.24
N LYS A 129 3.56 2.46 -32.05
CA LYS A 129 3.97 1.83 -33.32
C LYS A 129 4.52 2.89 -34.28
N GLY A 130 5.32 2.47 -35.27
CA GLY A 130 5.89 3.35 -36.32
C GLY A 130 7.37 3.72 -36.12
N GLY A 131 8.05 3.09 -35.16
CA GLY A 131 9.46 3.33 -34.89
C GLY A 131 9.98 2.55 -33.69
N ALA A 132 11.26 2.78 -33.37
CA ALA A 132 11.92 2.20 -32.20
C ALA A 132 12.55 3.29 -31.34
N LEU A 133 12.59 3.06 -30.02
CA LEU A 133 13.34 3.88 -29.09
C LEU A 133 14.57 3.12 -28.61
N LEU A 134 15.73 3.74 -28.74
CA LEU A 134 16.97 3.27 -28.11
C LEU A 134 17.30 4.16 -26.91
N VAL A 135 17.86 3.53 -25.88
CA VAL A 135 18.39 4.16 -24.68
C VAL A 135 19.85 3.76 -24.59
N ASN A 136 20.75 4.73 -24.68
CA ASN A 136 22.20 4.51 -24.74
C ASN A 136 22.60 3.45 -25.79
N GLY A 137 21.94 3.46 -26.96
CA GLY A 137 22.20 2.54 -28.06
C GLY A 137 21.54 1.15 -27.96
N SER A 138 20.89 0.82 -26.84
CA SER A 138 20.15 -0.44 -26.67
C SER A 138 18.63 -0.24 -26.76
N PRO A 139 17.83 -1.22 -27.21
CA PRO A 139 16.36 -1.10 -27.20
C PRO A 139 15.82 -0.74 -25.81
N ALA A 140 14.93 0.25 -25.75
CA ALA A 140 14.32 0.69 -24.50
C ALA A 140 13.47 -0.44 -23.88
N PRO A 141 13.73 -0.86 -22.63
CA PRO A 141 12.81 -1.73 -21.91
C PRO A 141 11.54 -0.95 -21.52
N PRO A 142 10.43 -1.61 -21.13
CA PRO A 142 9.25 -0.91 -20.64
C PRO A 142 9.52 -0.07 -19.36
N ILE A 143 10.37 -0.60 -18.48
CA ILE A 143 10.80 0.05 -17.23
C ILE A 143 12.32 -0.08 -17.14
N LEU A 144 12.99 1.03 -16.88
CA LEU A 144 14.43 1.07 -16.59
C LEU A 144 14.65 1.62 -15.19
N GLU A 145 15.12 0.77 -14.28
CA GLU A 145 15.48 1.17 -12.93
C GLU A 145 16.97 1.48 -12.85
N LEU A 146 17.32 2.57 -12.16
CA LEU A 146 18.69 3.02 -12.00
C LEU A 146 19.05 3.04 -10.51
N GLU A 147 20.29 2.67 -10.19
CA GLU A 147 20.80 2.75 -8.82
C GLU A 147 21.07 4.19 -8.41
N GLU A 148 21.53 5.03 -9.35
CA GLU A 148 21.92 6.41 -9.12
C GLU A 148 21.36 7.35 -10.18
N PRO A 149 21.18 8.65 -9.84
CA PRO A 149 20.77 9.65 -10.81
C PRO A 149 21.70 9.69 -12.02
N SER A 150 21.15 9.43 -13.20
CA SER A 150 21.95 9.26 -14.42
C SER A 150 21.37 10.07 -15.57
N THR A 151 22.21 10.39 -16.55
CA THR A 151 21.77 11.00 -17.81
C THR A 151 21.68 9.91 -18.86
N LEU A 152 20.50 9.76 -19.47
CA LEU A 152 20.26 8.80 -20.54
C LEU A 152 20.24 9.53 -21.87
N VAL A 153 20.82 8.92 -22.89
CA VAL A 153 20.69 9.37 -24.28
C VAL A 153 19.57 8.55 -24.91
N LEU A 154 18.48 9.24 -25.26
CA LEU A 154 17.34 8.67 -25.95
C LEU A 154 17.51 8.91 -27.45
N GLU A 155 17.31 7.88 -28.26
CA GLU A 155 17.33 7.98 -29.71
C GLU A 155 16.04 7.38 -30.27
N ALA A 156 15.12 8.22 -30.77
CA ALA A 156 13.91 7.77 -31.43
C ALA A 156 14.16 7.60 -32.93
N ARG A 157 14.11 6.35 -33.41
CA ARG A 157 14.30 5.97 -34.81
C ARG A 157 12.95 5.72 -35.48
N PRO A 158 12.41 6.68 -36.26
CA PRO A 158 11.16 6.48 -36.98
C PRO A 158 11.34 5.46 -38.11
N GLU A 159 10.30 4.68 -38.39
CA GLU A 159 10.19 3.95 -39.65
C GLU A 159 9.85 4.93 -40.80
N LYS A 160 10.05 4.50 -42.04
CA LYS A 160 9.66 5.30 -43.20
C LYS A 160 8.15 5.55 -43.17
N GLY A 161 7.75 6.80 -43.23
CA GLY A 161 6.35 7.24 -43.16
C GLY A 161 6.04 7.95 -41.85
N TYR A 162 6.96 7.97 -40.88
CA TYR A 162 6.69 8.45 -39.54
C TYR A 162 7.66 9.56 -39.10
N THR A 163 7.21 10.42 -38.18
CA THR A 163 8.04 11.45 -37.56
C THR A 163 8.09 11.21 -36.05
N PRO A 164 9.27 11.19 -35.40
CA PRO A 164 9.36 10.95 -33.98
C PRO A 164 8.91 12.17 -33.18
N ARG A 165 8.18 11.95 -32.09
CA ARG A 165 7.83 12.95 -31.08
C ARG A 165 8.15 12.38 -29.71
N ILE A 166 9.03 13.03 -28.96
CA ILE A 166 9.38 12.61 -27.60
C ILE A 166 8.75 13.59 -26.61
N ALA A 167 8.13 13.08 -25.55
CA ALA A 167 7.70 13.86 -24.40
C ALA A 167 8.29 13.27 -23.12
N VAL A 168 8.91 14.12 -22.31
CA VAL A 168 9.51 13.77 -21.01
C VAL A 168 8.64 14.38 -19.92
N ASN A 169 8.10 13.56 -19.02
CA ASN A 169 7.14 13.98 -17.99
C ASN A 169 5.95 14.76 -18.57
N GLY A 170 5.47 14.34 -19.75
CA GLY A 170 4.39 15.03 -20.49
C GLY A 170 4.80 16.32 -21.19
N THR A 171 6.04 16.78 -21.01
CA THR A 171 6.56 17.97 -21.71
C THR A 171 7.20 17.52 -23.02
N PRO A 172 6.72 17.99 -24.19
CA PRO A 172 7.34 17.65 -25.47
C PRO A 172 8.78 18.17 -25.51
N ALA A 173 9.71 17.26 -25.81
CA ALA A 173 11.08 17.63 -26.12
C ALA A 173 11.09 18.35 -27.47
N ARG A 174 11.69 19.53 -27.53
CA ARG A 174 11.85 20.25 -28.81
C ARG A 174 12.90 19.53 -29.65
N GLY A 175 12.47 18.91 -30.74
CA GLY A 175 13.32 18.35 -31.79
C GLY A 175 12.89 18.92 -33.15
N LEU A 176 13.87 19.48 -33.87
CA LEU A 176 13.73 20.06 -35.19
C LEU A 176 13.73 18.95 -36.26
N ASP A 177 12.89 19.16 -37.28
CA ASP A 177 12.85 18.52 -38.59
C ASP A 177 12.43 17.03 -38.65
N ALA A 178 11.58 16.74 -39.64
CA ALA A 178 11.02 15.42 -39.87
C ALA A 178 12.08 14.43 -40.39
N TRP A 179 11.89 13.13 -40.15
CA TRP A 179 12.66 11.99 -40.71
C TRP A 179 14.07 11.71 -40.16
N LEU A 180 14.61 12.56 -39.29
CA LEU A 180 15.88 12.28 -38.63
C LEU A 180 15.66 11.58 -37.28
N PRO A 181 16.60 10.72 -36.84
CA PRO A 181 16.56 10.20 -35.48
C PRO A 181 16.61 11.38 -34.51
N LEU A 182 15.68 11.38 -33.55
CA LEU A 182 15.65 12.41 -32.51
C LEU A 182 16.48 11.94 -31.32
N GLU A 183 17.62 12.60 -31.11
CA GLU A 183 18.49 12.38 -29.96
C GLU A 183 18.20 13.37 -28.84
N LEU A 184 18.00 12.87 -27.61
CA LEU A 184 17.72 13.69 -26.44
C LEU A 184 18.43 13.15 -25.21
N ALA A 185 19.24 14.01 -24.56
CA ALA A 185 19.79 13.72 -23.25
C ALA A 185 18.78 14.05 -22.14
N VAL A 186 18.38 13.05 -21.35
CA VAL A 186 17.42 13.19 -20.25
C VAL A 186 18.10 12.87 -18.93
N ARG A 187 18.08 13.82 -17.99
CA ARG A 187 18.56 13.60 -16.63
C ARG A 187 17.46 12.96 -15.78
N VAL A 188 17.74 11.78 -15.25
CA VAL A 188 16.82 10.99 -14.44
C VAL A 188 17.28 11.03 -12.98
N GLY A 189 16.60 11.83 -12.17
CA GLY A 189 16.86 11.93 -10.72
C GLY A 189 15.81 11.25 -9.84
N GLY A 190 14.67 10.87 -10.42
CA GLY A 190 13.54 10.24 -9.76
C GLY A 190 12.72 9.46 -10.78
N VAL A 191 11.44 9.27 -10.51
CA VAL A 191 10.53 8.65 -11.49
C VAL A 191 10.31 9.61 -12.66
N THR A 192 10.67 9.17 -13.86
CA THR A 192 10.56 9.94 -15.11
C THR A 192 9.71 9.15 -16.09
N SER A 193 8.72 9.77 -16.71
CA SER A 193 7.98 9.16 -17.82
C SER A 193 8.53 9.68 -19.15
N VAL A 194 8.73 8.76 -20.10
CA VAL A 194 9.16 9.06 -21.46
C VAL A 194 8.14 8.46 -22.41
N ALA A 195 7.38 9.32 -23.08
CA ALA A 195 6.46 8.93 -24.12
C ALA A 195 7.10 9.25 -25.48
N VAL A 196 7.05 8.29 -26.40
CA VAL A 196 7.52 8.46 -27.78
C VAL A 196 6.40 8.06 -28.72
N GLU A 197 6.00 9.02 -29.53
CA GLU A 197 4.98 8.85 -30.55
C GLU A 197 5.62 8.94 -31.93
N PHE A 198 5.13 8.11 -32.84
CA PHE A 198 5.48 8.11 -34.25
C PHE A 198 4.18 8.30 -35.04
N PRO A 199 3.68 9.53 -35.18
CA PRO A 199 2.59 9.83 -36.11
C PRO A 199 3.01 9.63 -37.57
N GLU A 200 2.08 9.17 -38.39
CA GLU A 200 2.24 9.15 -39.84
C GLU A 200 2.46 10.57 -40.37
N THR A 201 3.35 10.67 -41.34
CA THR A 201 3.74 11.91 -42.00
C THR A 201 3.10 11.93 -43.38
N TYR A 202 2.16 12.85 -43.57
CA TYR A 202 1.51 13.07 -44.86
C TYR A 202 2.16 14.24 -45.58
N TYR A 203 2.40 14.06 -46.88
CA TYR A 203 2.86 15.14 -47.75
C TYR A 203 1.71 15.58 -48.64
N TRP A 204 1.51 16.88 -48.72
CA TRP A 204 0.56 17.46 -49.67
C TRP A 204 1.35 17.97 -50.87
N ILE A 205 1.12 17.36 -52.03
CA ILE A 205 1.66 17.88 -53.28
C ILE A 205 0.63 18.85 -53.85
N ARG A 206 0.99 20.13 -53.99
CA ARG A 206 0.21 21.06 -54.79
C ARG A 206 0.76 21.05 -56.21
N ILE A 207 -0.12 20.71 -57.15
CA ILE A 207 0.18 20.78 -58.58
C ILE A 207 -0.46 22.06 -59.10
N ASN A 208 0.38 23.01 -59.53
CA ASN A 208 -0.04 24.26 -60.14
C ASN A 208 0.29 24.25 -61.65
N PRO A 209 -0.35 25.08 -62.49
CA PRO A 209 -0.02 25.20 -63.91
C PRO A 209 1.44 25.55 -64.21
N ASN A 210 2.15 26.12 -63.23
CA ASN A 210 3.54 26.57 -63.34
C ASN A 210 4.55 25.58 -62.75
N GLY A 211 4.11 24.44 -62.18
CA GLY A 211 5.01 23.45 -61.60
C GLY A 211 4.40 22.66 -60.42
N VAL A 212 5.21 21.75 -59.87
CA VAL A 212 4.88 20.92 -58.72
C VAL A 212 5.58 21.48 -57.48
N GLU A 213 4.82 21.82 -56.45
CA GLU A 213 5.34 22.23 -55.14
C GLU A 213 4.95 21.19 -54.09
N ALA A 214 5.94 20.68 -53.35
CA ALA A 214 5.71 19.84 -52.19
C ALA A 214 5.57 20.75 -50.95
N LEU A 215 4.48 20.59 -50.20
CA LEU A 215 4.26 21.27 -48.92
C LEU A 215 4.42 20.25 -47.78
N VAL A 216 5.15 20.66 -46.73
CA VAL A 216 5.31 19.93 -45.46
C VAL A 216 4.26 20.41 -44.47
#